data_AF-A0A959NZL7-F1
#
_entry.id   AF-A0A959NZL7-F1
#
_cell.length_a   1.000
_cell.length_b   1.000
_cell.length_c   1.000
_cell.angle_alpha   90.00
_cell.angle_beta   90.00
_cell.angle_gamma   90.00
#
_symmetry.space_group_name_H-M   'P 1'
#
loop_
_entity.id
_entity.type
_entity.pdbx_description
1 polymer ?
#
loop_
_entity_poly.entity_id
_entity_poly.type
_entity_poly.pdbx_seq_one_letter_code
_entity_poly.pdbx_strand_id
1 'polypeptide(L)'
;MKTNRTASNSEISQIVNLFNCALADGYFAESEKKLLNDIASRLGVGKDFINAVYDSKDNFTFELPNTHEEKMQHLIDLVFMMMIDCKINKKEIDFCKEIAINIGFRPDSV
;
A
#
# COMPACT_ATOMS: atom_id res chain seq x y z
N MET A 1 28.97 -4.69 1.40
CA MET A 1 28.24 -5.45 2.42
C MET A 1 26.75 -5.25 2.13
N LYS A 2 26.09 -6.20 1.46
CA LYS A 2 24.64 -6.07 1.20
C LYS A 2 23.92 -6.44 2.48
N THR A 3 23.37 -5.45 3.18
CA THR A 3 22.52 -5.65 4.34
C THR A 3 21.27 -6.41 3.89
N ASN A 4 21.17 -7.69 4.25
CA ASN A 4 19.93 -8.45 4.15
C ASN A 4 18.99 -7.93 5.25
N ARG A 5 18.34 -6.78 4.99
CA ARG A 5 17.22 -6.31 5.79
C ARG A 5 15.99 -7.05 5.28
N THR A 6 15.43 -7.93 6.09
CA THR A 6 14.11 -8.53 5.84
C THR A 6 13.06 -7.49 6.20
N ALA A 7 12.10 -7.26 5.31
CA ALA A 7 10.98 -6.35 5.58
C ALA A 7 10.16 -6.83 6.79
N SER A 8 9.73 -5.89 7.62
CA SER A 8 8.82 -6.11 8.74
C SER A 8 7.40 -6.42 8.24
N ASN A 9 6.59 -7.03 9.10
CA ASN A 9 5.19 -7.34 8.77
C ASN A 9 4.38 -6.08 8.40
N SER A 10 4.68 -4.92 8.99
CA SER A 10 4.02 -3.65 8.65
C SER A 10 4.34 -3.21 7.22
N GLU A 11 5.60 -3.33 6.80
CA GLU A 11 6.04 -2.98 5.43
C GLU A 11 5.42 -3.92 4.39
N ILE A 12 5.28 -5.20 4.75
CA ILE A 12 4.55 -6.18 3.94
C ILE A 12 3.08 -5.79 3.81
N SER A 13 2.41 -5.46 4.91
CA SER A 13 1.01 -5.03 4.90
C SER A 13 0.81 -3.75 4.09
N GLN A 14 1.78 -2.83 4.12
CA GLN A 14 1.76 -1.61 3.34
C GLN A 14 1.74 -1.90 1.83
N ILE A 15 2.62 -2.77 1.35
CA ILE A 15 2.68 -3.17 -0.07
C ILE A 15 1.36 -3.79 -0.53
N VAL A 16 0.76 -4.64 0.31
CA VAL A 16 -0.51 -5.28 -0.05
C VAL A 16 -1.64 -4.26 -0.15
N ASN A 17 -1.71 -3.30 0.78
CA ASN A 17 -2.74 -2.26 0.74
C ASN A 17 -2.63 -1.39 -0.51
N LEU A 18 -1.40 -1.05 -0.91
CA LEU A 18 -1.14 -0.30 -2.13
C LEU A 18 -1.58 -1.09 -3.37
N PHE A 19 -1.29 -2.40 -3.40
CA PHE A 19 -1.73 -3.28 -4.48
C PHE A 19 -3.26 -3.40 -4.56
N ASN A 20 -3.93 -3.59 -3.43
CA ASN A 20 -5.40 -3.66 -3.38
C ASN A 20 -6.06 -2.33 -3.77
N CYS A 21 -5.45 -1.19 -3.42
CA CYS A 21 -5.91 0.13 -3.84
C CYS A 21 -5.84 0.27 -5.37
N ALA A 22 -4.69 -0.08 -5.96
CA ALA A 22 -4.48 -0.02 -7.39
C ALA A 22 -5.32 -1.04 -8.17
N LEU A 23 -5.77 -2.13 -7.53
CA LEU A 23 -6.72 -3.08 -8.11
C LEU A 23 -8.19 -2.72 -7.88
N ALA A 24 -8.52 -1.69 -7.09
CA ALA A 24 -9.89 -1.40 -6.68
C ALA A 24 -10.81 -1.00 -7.85
N ASP A 25 -10.24 -0.44 -8.91
CA ASP A 25 -10.95 -0.08 -10.14
C ASP A 25 -11.03 -1.24 -11.15
N GLY A 26 -10.31 -2.34 -10.90
CA GLY A 26 -10.23 -3.54 -11.73
C GLY A 26 -9.16 -3.49 -12.82
N TYR A 27 -8.31 -2.46 -12.86
CA TYR A 27 -7.26 -2.30 -13.86
C TYR A 27 -5.92 -1.89 -13.24
N PHE A 28 -5.00 -2.85 -13.14
CA PHE A 28 -3.65 -2.57 -12.66
C PHE A 28 -2.72 -2.16 -13.81
N ALA A 29 -2.40 -0.88 -13.90
CA ALA A 29 -1.59 -0.30 -14.96
C ALA A 29 -0.08 -0.48 -14.74
N GLU A 30 0.71 -0.45 -15.82
CA GLU A 30 2.18 -0.54 -15.74
C GLU A 30 2.82 0.62 -14.95
N SER A 31 2.20 1.80 -14.92
CA SER A 31 2.63 2.94 -14.09
C SER A 31 2.52 2.64 -12.60
N GLU A 32 1.44 1.99 -12.18
CA GLU A 32 1.18 1.61 -10.78
C GLU A 32 2.09 0.46 -10.36
N LYS A 33 2.28 -0.51 -11.26
CA LYS A 33 3.25 -1.60 -11.07
C LYS A 33 4.66 -1.07 -10.89
N LYS A 34 5.06 -0.04 -11.63
CA LYS A 34 6.37 0.60 -11.47
C LYS A 34 6.50 1.27 -10.09
N LEU A 35 5.47 2.01 -9.66
CA LEU A 35 5.46 2.63 -8.33
C LEU A 35 5.52 1.58 -7.21
N LEU A 36 4.72 0.52 -7.29
CA LEU A 36 4.71 -0.53 -6.27
C LEU A 36 6.10 -1.17 -6.12
N ASN A 37 6.77 -1.43 -7.25
CA ASN A 37 8.14 -1.92 -7.25
C ASN A 37 9.14 -0.94 -6.63
N ASP A 38 9.01 0.36 -6.91
CA ASP A 38 9.87 1.40 -6.33
C ASP A 38 9.66 1.51 -4.80
N ILE A 39 8.40 1.46 -4.33
CA ILE A 39 8.07 1.47 -2.90
C ILE A 39 8.61 0.21 -2.22
N ALA A 40 8.41 -0.98 -2.79
CA ALA A 40 8.98 -2.22 -2.23
C ALA A 40 10.50 -2.20 -2.16
N SER A 41 11.17 -1.68 -3.19
CA SER A 41 12.62 -1.49 -3.19
C SER A 41 13.07 -0.58 -2.03
N ARG A 42 12.34 0.52 -1.80
CA ARG A 42 12.58 1.46 -0.69
C ARG A 42 12.36 0.80 0.69
N LEU A 43 11.36 -0.06 0.81
CA LEU A 43 11.06 -0.81 2.03
C LEU A 43 11.97 -2.05 2.23
N GLY A 44 12.81 -2.40 1.25
CA GLY A 44 13.65 -3.59 1.31
C GLY A 44 12.87 -4.90 1.15
N VAL A 45 11.68 -4.85 0.55
CA VAL A 45 10.87 -6.03 0.24
C VAL A 45 11.46 -6.73 -0.98
N GLY A 46 11.67 -8.04 -0.87
CA GLY A 46 12.23 -8.85 -1.95
C GLY A 46 11.29 -8.93 -3.16
N LYS A 47 11.87 -8.96 -4.38
CA LYS A 47 11.10 -9.09 -5.62
C LYS A 47 10.24 -10.35 -5.66
N ASP A 48 10.72 -11.43 -5.04
CA ASP A 48 9.99 -12.71 -4.96
C ASP A 48 8.67 -12.55 -4.19
N PHE A 49 8.66 -11.74 -3.13
CA PHE A 49 7.45 -11.43 -2.38
C PHE A 49 6.48 -10.58 -3.20
N ILE A 50 6.98 -9.56 -3.90
CA ILE A 50 6.15 -8.75 -4.80
C ILE A 50 5.50 -9.60 -5.89
N ASN A 51 6.25 -10.54 -6.48
CA ASN A 51 5.70 -11.44 -7.49
C ASN A 51 4.62 -12.34 -6.88
N ALA A 52 4.82 -12.79 -5.63
CA ALA A 52 3.79 -13.52 -4.90
C ALA A 52 2.54 -12.65 -4.62
N VAL A 53 2.68 -11.34 -4.37
CA VAL A 53 1.53 -10.42 -4.23
C VAL A 53 0.78 -10.26 -5.56
N TYR A 54 1.49 -10.22 -6.69
CA TYR A 54 0.85 -10.17 -8.02
C TYR A 54 0.14 -11.48 -8.39
N ASP A 55 0.74 -12.62 -8.03
CA ASP A 55 0.23 -13.95 -8.36
C ASP A 55 -0.83 -14.45 -7.35
N SER A 56 -0.88 -13.89 -6.14
CA SER A 56 -1.80 -14.37 -5.11
C SER A 56 -3.21 -13.77 -5.25
N LYS A 57 -4.20 -14.64 -5.02
CA LYS A 57 -5.58 -14.26 -4.66
C LYS A 57 -5.79 -14.23 -3.15
N ASP A 58 -4.71 -14.36 -2.37
CA ASP A 58 -4.79 -14.61 -0.94
C ASP A 58 -4.93 -13.31 -0.14
N ASN A 59 -5.77 -13.40 0.89
CA ASN A 59 -6.02 -12.34 1.85
C ASN A 59 -4.80 -12.18 2.76
N PHE A 60 -3.90 -11.27 2.43
CA PHE A 60 -2.84 -10.92 3.39
C PHE A 60 -3.47 -10.29 4.63
N THR A 61 -3.07 -10.78 5.80
CA THR A 61 -3.55 -10.27 7.09
C THR A 61 -2.99 -8.87 7.34
N PHE A 62 -3.90 -7.92 7.50
CA PHE A 62 -3.64 -6.55 7.88
C PHE A 62 -3.05 -6.48 9.29
N GLU A 63 -1.83 -5.95 9.42
CA GLU A 63 -1.29 -5.54 10.71
C GLU A 63 -1.38 -4.02 10.82
N LEU A 64 -2.00 -3.57 11.91
CA LEU A 64 -2.14 -2.15 12.21
C LEU A 64 -0.76 -1.54 12.50
N PRO A 65 -0.40 -0.40 11.89
CA PRO A 65 0.84 0.28 12.22
C PRO A 65 0.81 0.76 13.67
N ASN A 66 1.94 0.65 14.36
CA ASN A 66 2.01 0.85 15.80
C ASN A 66 2.21 2.33 16.16
N THR A 67 2.91 3.09 15.31
CA THR A 67 3.26 4.49 15.58
C THR A 67 2.49 5.46 14.70
N HIS A 68 2.20 6.67 15.21
CA HIS A 68 1.52 7.70 14.43
C HIS A 68 2.27 8.07 13.13
N GLU A 69 3.60 8.00 13.16
CA GLU A 69 4.45 8.26 11.99
C GLU A 69 4.27 7.19 10.91
N GLU A 70 4.27 5.90 11.26
CA GLU A 70 3.98 4.80 10.31
C GLU A 70 2.56 4.90 9.75
N LYS A 71 1.59 5.24 10.60
CA LYS A 71 0.20 5.46 10.19
C LYS A 71 0.10 6.58 9.14
N MET A 72 0.82 7.68 9.35
CA MET A 72 0.87 8.80 8.42
C MET A 72 1.57 8.41 7.12
N GLN A 73 2.69 7.69 7.20
CA GLN A 73 3.45 7.24 6.04
C GLN A 73 2.62 6.28 5.16
N HIS A 74 1.85 5.38 5.77
CA HIS A 74 0.92 4.50 5.05
C HIS A 74 -0.14 5.30 4.29
N LEU A 75 -0.72 6.34 4.91
CA LEU A 75 -1.72 7.17 4.27
C LEU A 75 -1.12 8.00 3.13
N ILE A 76 0.08 8.56 3.33
CA ILE A 76 0.82 9.32 2.32
C ILE A 76 1.11 8.43 1.11
N ASP A 77 1.65 7.23 1.32
CA ASP A 77 1.98 6.32 0.23
C ASP A 77 0.72 5.86 -0.52
N LEU A 78 -0.41 5.68 0.18
CA LEU A 78 -1.71 5.35 -0.43
C LEU A 78 -2.22 6.49 -1.33
N VAL A 79 -2.12 7.73 -0.86
CA VAL A 79 -2.49 8.92 -1.65
C VAL A 79 -1.57 9.06 -2.87
N PHE A 80 -0.27 8.85 -2.71
CA PHE A 80 0.66 8.86 -3.84
C PHE A 80 0.35 7.76 -4.88
N MET A 81 -0.11 6.60 -4.44
CA MET A 81 -0.57 5.52 -5.33
C MET A 81 -1.73 5.96 -6.19
N MET A 82 -2.79 6.52 -5.59
CA MET A 82 -3.98 7.01 -6.30
C MET A 82 -3.68 8.21 -7.22
N MET A 83 -2.66 9.01 -6.91
CA MET A 83 -2.33 10.20 -7.72
C MET A 83 -1.55 9.86 -8.98
N ILE A 84 -1.02 8.65 -9.13
CA ILE A 84 -0.07 8.34 -10.20
C ILE A 84 -0.71 8.20 -11.58
N ASP A 85 -1.97 7.79 -11.65
CA ASP A 85 -2.68 7.60 -12.93
C ASP A 85 -3.39 8.90 -13.41
N CYS A 86 -3.33 9.98 -12.61
CA CYS A 86 -4.03 11.26 -12.82
C CYS A 86 -5.56 11.13 -12.98
N LYS A 87 -6.16 10.02 -12.58
CA LYS A 87 -7.60 9.72 -12.63
C LYS A 87 -8.07 9.04 -11.34
N ILE A 88 -8.09 9.84 -10.28
CA ILE A 88 -8.68 9.40 -9.01
C ILE A 88 -10.17 9.10 -9.20
N ASN A 89 -10.52 7.82 -9.13
CA ASN A 89 -11.88 7.32 -9.20
C ASN A 89 -12.52 7.25 -7.81
N LYS A 90 -13.86 7.35 -7.76
CA LYS A 90 -14.60 7.34 -6.48
C LYS A 90 -14.32 6.09 -5.61
N LYS A 91 -14.09 4.93 -6.24
CA LYS A 91 -13.78 3.68 -5.53
C LYS A 91 -12.46 3.74 -4.79
N GLU A 92 -11.44 4.38 -5.36
CA GLU A 92 -10.12 4.52 -4.73
C GLU A 92 -10.19 5.49 -3.55
N ILE A 93 -10.95 6.59 -3.70
CA ILE A 93 -11.23 7.52 -2.58
C ILE A 93 -11.93 6.79 -1.44
N ASP A 94 -12.93 5.97 -1.73
CA ASP A 94 -13.67 5.23 -0.72
C ASP A 94 -12.79 4.16 -0.05
N PHE A 95 -11.93 3.46 -0.81
CA PHE A 95 -10.92 2.55 -0.25
C PHE A 95 -9.90 3.29 0.65
N CYS A 96 -9.43 4.47 0.23
CA CYS A 96 -8.53 5.28 1.04
C CYS A 96 -9.17 5.72 2.36
N LYS A 97 -10.47 6.04 2.36
CA LYS A 97 -11.22 6.35 3.59
C LYS A 97 -11.34 5.13 4.49
N GLU A 98 -11.62 3.94 3.95
CA GLU A 98 -11.68 2.71 4.73
C GLU A 98 -10.33 2.41 5.40
N ILE A 99 -9.23 2.54 4.67
CA ILE A 99 -7.88 2.36 5.21
C ILE A 99 -7.58 3.43 6.28
N ALA A 100 -7.95 4.70 6.06
CA ALA A 100 -7.77 5.77 7.04
C ALA A 100 -8.50 5.46 8.35
N ILE A 101 -9.77 5.01 8.26
CA ILE A 101 -10.58 4.60 9.42
C ILE A 101 -9.94 3.41 10.13
N ASN A 102 -9.52 2.38 9.38
CA ASN A 102 -8.87 1.19 9.94
C ASN A 102 -7.60 1.53 10.70
N ILE A 103 -6.79 2.46 10.18
CA ILE A 103 -5.54 2.90 10.82
C ILE A 103 -5.80 3.83 12.03
N GLY A 104 -7.03 4.32 12.20
CA GLY A 104 -7.48 5.10 13.35
C GLY A 104 -7.65 6.60 13.08
N PHE A 105 -7.57 7.04 11.82
CA PHE A 105 -7.94 8.39 11.41
C PHE A 105 -9.45 8.44 11.16
N ARG A 106 -10.20 8.90 12.15
CA ARG A 106 -11.64 9.14 11.99
C ARG A 106 -11.88 10.52 11.36
N PRO A 107 -12.81 10.63 10.40
CA PRO A 107 -13.14 11.90 9.75
C PRO A 107 -13.76 12.95 10.68
N ASP A 108 -14.15 12.59 11.91
CA ASP A 108 -14.85 13.46 12.88
C ASP A 108 -13.93 14.25 13.84
N SER A 109 -12.68 14.53 13.46
CA SER A 109 -11.75 15.32 14.30
C SER A 109 -11.49 16.74 13.77
N VAL A 110 -12.46 17.34 13.08
CA VAL A 110 -12.50 18.79 12.76
C VAL A 110 -13.77 19.43 13.30
#